data_AF-A0A5C4NKL7-F1
#
_entry.id   AF-A0A5C4NKL7-F1
#
_cell.length_a   1.000
_cell.length_b   1.000
_cell.length_c   1.000
_cell.angle_alpha   90.00
_cell.angle_beta   90.00
_cell.angle_gamma   90.00
#
_symmetry.space_group_name_H-M   'P 1'
#
loop_
_entity.id
_entity.type
_entity.pdbx_description
1 polymer ?
#
loop_
_entity_poly.entity_id
_entity_poly.type
_entity_poly.pdbx_seq_one_letter_code
_entity_poly.pdbx_strand_id
1 'polypeptide(L)'
;MKKIEYKYSFFCRIFALYIFFNFITLMPAYAKNGDALEWVGVEVVTNDFEIIDDVVKLSGIKSGDEISIDSPILPNACNFVRAGYPSRSVNCTAILMEKAQALYVIQVSKDKPIKTNVPLCKPMSKSVDYLNFESSIIADMNLDVGSKNSTWGEEFINKDEILDTSNKERHLRLIGYLEHTLTLKDEIKSFLHSCDPIDRRNAIYAYNFLGDAHEAIVVALTGIYDEDIIVRNVSLRLLSSFAAYIPDEYSSTIINNSCKIISKETFFERNKGLMILLSMTNKNSRTLSNINQKCRNLILKIAGSSKSEQIGIPANTLVDFFKKNP
;
A
#
# COMPACT_ATOMS: atom_id res chain seq x y z
N MET A 1 34.54 4.31 -11.32
CA MET A 1 33.21 3.68 -11.52
C MET A 1 32.16 4.68 -11.06
N LYS A 2 31.31 5.17 -11.98
CA LYS A 2 30.21 6.08 -11.62
C LYS A 2 29.14 5.26 -10.88
N LYS A 3 28.91 5.59 -9.60
CA LYS A 3 27.80 5.04 -8.82
C LYS A 3 26.50 5.44 -9.51
N ILE A 4 25.71 4.46 -9.91
CA ILE A 4 24.31 4.67 -10.29
C ILE A 4 23.56 4.76 -8.96
N GLU A 5 23.39 5.98 -8.45
CA GLU A 5 22.37 6.25 -7.42
C GLU A 5 21.02 6.10 -8.10
N TYR A 6 20.32 5.00 -7.81
CA TYR A 6 18.95 4.82 -8.26
C TYR A 6 18.05 5.79 -7.49
N LYS A 7 17.80 6.97 -8.07
CA LYS A 7 16.81 7.92 -7.56
C LYS A 7 15.40 7.38 -7.81
N TYR A 8 14.90 6.50 -6.94
CA TYR A 8 13.49 6.07 -6.90
C TYR A 8 12.60 7.10 -6.15
N SER A 9 12.86 8.39 -6.38
CA SER A 9 12.47 9.53 -5.54
C SER A 9 10.96 9.86 -5.53
N PHE A 10 10.16 9.44 -6.52
CA PHE A 10 8.92 10.20 -6.78
C PHE A 10 7.58 9.58 -6.38
N PHE A 11 7.46 8.29 -6.06
CA PHE A 11 6.11 7.67 -6.02
C PHE A 11 5.77 6.76 -4.82
N CYS A 12 6.63 6.62 -3.82
CA CYS A 12 6.29 5.87 -2.58
C CYS A 12 5.82 6.78 -1.43
N ARG A 13 5.04 7.83 -1.72
CA ARG A 13 4.54 8.77 -0.69
C ARG A 13 3.21 8.35 -0.05
N ILE A 14 2.99 7.06 0.22
CA ILE A 14 1.87 6.63 1.06
C ILE A 14 2.32 5.60 2.10
N PHE A 15 2.22 6.05 3.35
CA PHE A 15 1.91 5.24 4.52
C PHE A 15 0.40 5.10 4.59
N ALA A 16 -0.09 3.87 4.61
CA ALA A 16 -1.50 3.63 4.85
C ALA A 16 -1.70 3.12 6.26
N LEU A 17 -2.06 4.05 7.15
CA LEU A 17 -2.88 3.67 8.29
C LEU A 17 -4.33 3.59 7.78
N TYR A 18 -4.92 2.40 7.86
CA TYR A 18 -6.32 2.19 7.49
C TYR A 18 -7.19 2.60 8.65
N ILE A 19 -8.04 3.58 8.45
CA ILE A 19 -9.19 3.80 9.33
C ILE A 19 -10.39 3.23 8.58
N PHE A 20 -10.69 1.96 8.86
CA PHE A 20 -11.98 1.40 8.48
C PHE A 20 -13.05 2.08 9.34
N PHE A 21 -14.08 2.62 8.71
CA PHE A 21 -15.30 3.01 9.42
C PHE A 21 -16.09 1.76 9.81
N ASN A 22 -15.57 1.06 10.82
CA ASN A 22 -16.28 0.15 11.72
C ASN A 22 -15.45 0.14 13.02
N PHE A 23 -15.82 1.02 13.95
CA PHE A 23 -15.34 1.10 15.35
C PHE A 23 -13.86 0.75 15.63
N ILE A 24 -13.06 1.82 15.77
CA ILE A 24 -11.82 1.91 16.56
C ILE A 24 -10.84 0.74 16.38
N THR A 25 -9.87 0.91 15.47
CA THR A 25 -8.54 0.34 15.68
C THR A 25 -7.48 1.29 15.12
N LEU A 26 -6.77 1.93 16.07
CA LEU A 26 -5.50 2.64 15.94
C LEU A 26 -5.48 3.74 14.87
N MET A 27 -6.05 4.90 15.21
CA MET A 27 -5.57 6.17 14.68
C MET A 27 -4.12 6.38 15.15
N PRO A 28 -3.24 7.01 14.35
CA PRO A 28 -2.00 7.52 14.90
C PRO A 28 -2.38 8.58 15.94
N ALA A 29 -1.67 8.63 17.07
CA ALA A 29 -1.95 9.50 18.22
C ALA A 29 -2.00 11.03 17.92
N TYR A 30 -1.84 11.43 16.65
CA TYR A 30 -1.78 12.81 16.18
C TYR A 30 -2.99 13.31 15.40
N ALA A 31 -3.94 12.46 15.00
CA ALA A 31 -5.30 12.96 14.83
C ALA A 31 -5.89 13.12 16.23
N LYS A 32 -5.37 14.08 17.01
CA LYS A 32 -6.09 14.54 18.19
C LYS A 32 -7.47 14.96 17.70
N ASN A 33 -8.53 14.46 18.32
CA ASN A 33 -9.91 14.85 18.02
C ASN A 33 -9.99 16.35 17.71
N GLY A 34 -10.39 16.70 16.48
CA GLY A 34 -10.65 18.08 16.06
C GLY A 34 -9.67 18.76 15.10
N ASP A 35 -8.49 18.20 14.79
CA ASP A 35 -7.63 18.82 13.76
C ASP A 35 -8.20 18.58 12.35
N ALA A 36 -8.34 19.65 11.57
CA ALA A 36 -8.81 19.57 10.19
C ALA A 36 -7.69 19.07 9.26
N LEU A 37 -8.04 18.13 8.39
CA LEU A 37 -7.18 17.62 7.32
C LEU A 37 -7.55 18.30 6.01
N GLU A 38 -6.56 18.64 5.20
CA GLU A 38 -6.81 19.08 3.83
C GLU A 38 -7.08 17.86 2.94
N TRP A 39 -8.28 17.76 2.40
CA TRP A 39 -8.66 16.65 1.54
C TRP A 39 -8.14 16.89 0.13
N VAL A 40 -7.25 16.03 -0.36
CA VAL A 40 -6.69 16.17 -1.72
C VAL A 40 -7.69 15.75 -2.80
N GLY A 41 -8.76 15.05 -2.41
CA GLY A 41 -9.89 14.72 -3.29
C GLY A 41 -10.56 13.39 -2.95
N VAL A 42 -11.29 12.87 -3.95
CA VAL A 42 -12.00 11.59 -3.90
C VAL A 42 -11.42 10.64 -4.95
N GLU A 43 -11.01 9.45 -4.53
CA GLU A 43 -10.63 8.36 -5.42
C GLU A 43 -11.71 7.28 -5.45
N VAL A 44 -12.30 7.06 -6.62
CA VAL A 44 -13.31 6.00 -6.81
C VAL A 44 -12.66 4.77 -7.42
N VAL A 45 -12.68 3.67 -6.69
CA VAL A 45 -12.10 2.39 -7.11
C VAL A 45 -13.21 1.43 -7.50
N THR A 46 -13.38 1.26 -8.81
CA THR A 46 -14.39 0.43 -9.45
C THR A 46 -13.84 -0.14 -10.77
N ASN A 47 -14.40 -1.23 -11.27
CA ASN A 47 -14.21 -1.71 -12.64
C ASN A 47 -15.31 -1.24 -13.59
N ASP A 48 -16.36 -0.62 -13.04
CA ASP A 48 -17.43 0.05 -13.78
C ASP A 48 -17.11 1.54 -13.88
N PHE A 49 -16.39 1.91 -14.93
CA PHE A 49 -15.83 3.26 -15.08
C PHE A 49 -16.89 4.32 -15.38
N GLU A 50 -18.08 3.92 -15.84
CA GLU A 50 -19.18 4.84 -16.21
C GLU A 50 -19.82 5.51 -15.00
N ILE A 51 -19.65 4.95 -13.80
CA ILE A 51 -20.27 5.46 -12.57
C ILE A 51 -19.37 6.41 -11.76
N ILE A 52 -18.12 6.61 -12.18
CA ILE A 52 -17.11 7.31 -11.37
C ILE A 52 -17.53 8.75 -11.07
N ASP A 53 -17.91 9.52 -12.08
CA ASP A 53 -18.28 10.93 -11.91
C ASP A 53 -19.52 11.09 -11.03
N ASP A 54 -20.47 10.17 -11.14
CA ASP A 54 -21.67 10.17 -10.31
C ASP A 54 -21.36 9.81 -8.85
N VAL A 55 -20.50 8.83 -8.60
CA VAL A 55 -20.03 8.49 -7.25
C VAL A 55 -19.30 9.67 -6.60
N VAL A 56 -18.40 10.34 -7.33
CA VAL A 56 -17.72 11.55 -6.84
C VAL A 56 -18.75 12.62 -6.48
N LYS A 57 -19.72 12.88 -7.36
CA LYS A 57 -20.79 13.86 -7.13
C LYS A 57 -21.63 13.53 -5.90
N LEU A 58 -22.04 12.27 -5.73
CA LEU A 58 -22.82 11.80 -4.58
C LEU A 58 -22.07 11.92 -3.26
N SER A 59 -20.75 11.74 -3.27
CA SER A 59 -19.93 11.87 -2.05
C SER A 59 -19.94 13.31 -1.51
N GLY A 60 -20.00 14.31 -2.39
CA GLY A 60 -19.98 15.73 -2.02
C GLY A 60 -18.63 16.24 -1.50
N ILE A 61 -17.61 15.38 -1.33
CA ILE A 61 -16.26 15.75 -0.90
C ILE A 61 -15.47 16.32 -2.08
N LYS A 62 -14.74 17.41 -1.86
CA LYS A 62 -13.94 18.09 -2.87
C LYS A 62 -12.47 18.20 -2.46
N SER A 63 -11.62 18.36 -3.47
CA SER A 63 -10.21 18.70 -3.27
C SER A 63 -10.12 20.11 -2.65
N GLY A 64 -9.31 20.26 -1.61
CA GLY A 64 -9.15 21.48 -0.82
C GLY A 64 -10.16 21.64 0.32
N ASP A 65 -11.10 20.71 0.50
CA ASP A 65 -11.98 20.74 1.68
C ASP A 65 -11.15 20.54 2.96
N GLU A 66 -11.47 21.28 4.02
CA GLU A 66 -10.89 21.08 5.35
C GLU A 66 -11.92 20.39 6.25
N ILE A 67 -11.83 19.07 6.35
CA ILE A 67 -12.80 18.25 7.12
C ILE A 67 -12.02 17.42 8.12
N SER A 68 -12.40 17.48 9.39
CA SER A 68 -11.79 16.61 10.41
C SER A 68 -12.19 15.16 10.19
N ILE A 69 -11.30 14.24 10.55
CA ILE A 69 -11.47 12.80 10.26
C ILE A 69 -12.63 12.15 11.04
N ASP A 70 -13.04 12.76 12.16
CA ASP A 70 -14.17 12.35 12.99
C ASP A 70 -15.49 13.04 12.57
N SER A 71 -15.43 13.91 11.54
CA SER A 71 -16.60 14.64 11.07
C SER A 71 -17.69 13.70 10.56
N PRO A 72 -18.97 13.93 10.92
CA PRO A 72 -20.10 13.16 10.39
C PRO A 72 -20.29 13.34 8.88
N ILE A 73 -19.63 14.32 8.25
CA ILE A 73 -19.66 14.53 6.80
C ILE A 73 -19.15 13.29 6.05
N LEU A 74 -18.07 12.66 6.53
CA LEU A 74 -17.46 11.49 5.88
C LEU A 74 -18.37 10.25 5.87
N PRO A 75 -18.92 9.79 7.01
CA PRO A 75 -19.88 8.68 6.99
C PRO A 75 -21.15 9.02 6.20
N ASN A 76 -21.63 10.27 6.24
CA ASN A 76 -22.78 10.69 5.44
C ASN A 76 -22.49 10.63 3.93
N ALA A 77 -21.33 11.11 3.50
CA ALA A 77 -20.86 11.00 2.11
C ALA A 77 -20.88 9.54 1.63
N CYS A 78 -20.38 8.61 2.47
CA CYS A 78 -20.43 7.19 2.15
C CYS A 78 -21.88 6.65 2.04
N ASN A 79 -22.75 7.08 2.95
CA ASN A 79 -24.15 6.66 2.97
C ASN A 79 -24.94 7.15 1.75
N PHE A 80 -24.65 8.35 1.24
CA PHE A 80 -25.25 8.84 -0.01
C PHE A 80 -24.86 7.98 -1.21
N VAL A 81 -23.59 7.56 -1.31
CA VAL A 81 -23.16 6.63 -2.37
C VAL A 81 -23.84 5.27 -2.22
N ARG A 82 -23.94 4.73 -1.00
CA ARG A 82 -24.68 3.47 -0.72
C ARG A 82 -26.14 3.55 -1.15
N ALA A 83 -26.80 4.69 -0.88
CA ALA A 83 -28.18 4.92 -1.28
C ALA A 83 -28.35 5.03 -2.80
N GLY A 84 -27.39 5.63 -3.52
CA GLY A 84 -27.38 5.71 -4.98
C GLY A 84 -27.10 4.37 -5.68
N TYR A 85 -26.38 3.46 -5.01
CA TYR A 85 -25.96 2.16 -5.56
C TYR A 85 -26.37 0.97 -4.66
N PRO A 86 -27.66 0.74 -4.41
CA PRO A 86 -28.13 -0.22 -3.40
C PRO A 86 -27.83 -1.70 -3.72
N SER A 87 -27.58 -2.03 -4.99
CA SER A 87 -27.20 -3.37 -5.43
C SER A 87 -25.70 -3.63 -5.41
N ARG A 88 -24.88 -2.65 -5.02
CA ARG A 88 -23.41 -2.74 -5.01
C ARG A 88 -22.87 -2.75 -3.58
N SER A 89 -21.69 -3.34 -3.41
CA SER A 89 -20.90 -3.16 -2.20
C SER A 89 -20.18 -1.82 -2.26
N VAL A 90 -20.37 -0.98 -1.24
CA VAL A 90 -19.71 0.34 -1.13
C VAL A 90 -18.96 0.42 0.20
N ASN A 91 -17.64 0.52 0.10
CA ASN A 91 -16.76 0.73 1.24
C ASN A 91 -16.03 2.07 1.09
N CYS A 92 -15.99 2.87 2.16
CA CYS A 92 -15.31 4.16 2.15
C CYS A 92 -14.24 4.19 3.24
N THR A 93 -13.08 4.73 2.90
CA THR A 93 -11.93 4.84 3.79
C THR A 93 -11.25 6.17 3.61
N ALA A 94 -10.77 6.76 4.70
CA ALA A 94 -9.86 7.88 4.66
C ALA A 94 -8.42 7.35 4.63
N ILE A 95 -7.60 7.87 3.73
CA ILE A 95 -6.17 7.58 3.68
C ILE A 95 -5.42 8.83 4.07
N LEU A 96 -4.77 8.79 5.24
CA LEU A 96 -3.89 9.85 5.70
C LEU A 96 -2.64 9.92 4.83
N MET A 97 -2.25 11.14 4.50
CA MET A 97 -1.07 11.48 3.72
C MET A 97 -0.20 12.46 4.51
N GLU A 98 1.01 12.69 4.02
CA GLU A 98 1.94 13.64 4.63
C GLU A 98 1.33 15.05 4.70
N LYS A 99 1.87 15.90 5.58
CA LYS A 99 1.48 17.32 5.72
C LYS A 99 0.01 17.53 6.12
N ALA A 100 -0.55 16.60 6.90
CA ALA A 100 -1.95 16.64 7.34
C ALA A 100 -2.95 16.65 6.16
N GLN A 101 -2.60 15.98 5.06
CA GLN A 101 -3.47 15.78 3.92
C GLN A 101 -4.20 14.43 4.01
N ALA A 102 -5.34 14.29 3.34
CA ALA A 102 -6.07 13.03 3.27
C ALA A 102 -6.74 12.80 1.92
N LEU A 103 -6.80 11.54 1.49
CA LEU A 103 -7.55 11.11 0.32
C LEU A 103 -8.80 10.35 0.76
N TYR A 104 -9.97 10.75 0.26
CA TYR A 104 -11.21 10.00 0.48
C TYR A 104 -11.35 8.92 -0.57
N VAL A 105 -11.36 7.67 -0.17
CA VAL A 105 -11.40 6.54 -1.09
C VAL A 105 -12.76 5.87 -1.00
N ILE A 106 -13.40 5.65 -2.15
CA ILE A 106 -14.68 4.99 -2.27
C ILE A 106 -14.50 3.77 -3.18
N GLN A 107 -14.58 2.59 -2.60
CA GLN A 107 -14.53 1.32 -3.32
C GLN A 107 -15.97 0.87 -3.62
N VAL A 108 -16.28 0.71 -4.90
CA VAL A 108 -17.60 0.26 -5.37
C VAL A 108 -17.40 -1.04 -6.13
N SER A 109 -18.05 -2.11 -5.68
CA SER A 109 -17.93 -3.43 -6.28
C SER A 109 -19.28 -4.07 -6.58
N LYS A 110 -19.35 -4.82 -7.69
CA LYS A 110 -20.51 -5.66 -8.04
C LYS A 110 -20.55 -6.95 -7.23
N ASP A 111 -19.40 -7.40 -6.70
CA ASP A 111 -19.27 -8.68 -6.02
C ASP A 111 -19.06 -8.49 -4.51
N LYS A 112 -19.56 -9.44 -3.72
CA LYS A 112 -19.19 -9.54 -2.30
C LYS A 112 -17.79 -10.15 -2.20
N PRO A 113 -16.95 -9.73 -1.24
CA PRO A 113 -15.61 -10.27 -1.09
C PRO A 113 -15.65 -11.80 -0.92
N ILE A 114 -14.87 -12.49 -1.75
CA ILE A 114 -14.72 -13.96 -1.71
C ILE A 114 -13.81 -14.29 -0.53
N LYS A 115 -14.33 -15.01 0.47
CA LYS A 115 -13.49 -15.68 1.47
C LYS A 115 -12.81 -16.87 0.82
N THR A 116 -11.49 -16.92 0.87
CA THR A 116 -10.69 -18.09 0.48
C THR A 116 -10.34 -18.91 1.71
N ASN A 117 -10.04 -20.20 1.53
CA ASN A 117 -9.75 -21.11 2.64
C ASN A 117 -8.42 -20.76 3.33
N VAL A 118 -8.47 -20.78 4.67
CA VAL A 118 -7.35 -20.59 5.59
C VAL A 118 -6.26 -21.66 5.30
N PRO A 119 -4.99 -21.29 5.08
CA PRO A 119 -3.89 -22.26 5.04
C PRO A 119 -3.72 -22.95 6.40
N LEU A 120 -3.07 -24.13 6.42
CA LEU A 120 -2.70 -24.80 7.67
C LEU A 120 -1.79 -23.88 8.50
N CYS A 121 -2.35 -23.23 9.51
CA CYS A 121 -1.66 -22.31 10.41
C CYS A 121 -1.40 -22.97 11.77
N LYS A 122 -0.52 -22.38 12.58
CA LYS A 122 -0.26 -22.83 13.96
C LYS A 122 -0.50 -21.68 14.96
N PRO A 123 -1.05 -21.95 16.15
CA PRO A 123 -1.00 -20.99 17.25
C PRO A 123 0.45 -20.81 17.69
N MET A 124 0.85 -19.56 17.92
CA MET A 124 2.23 -19.19 18.26
C MET A 124 2.26 -18.33 19.52
N SER A 125 3.36 -18.42 20.27
CA SER A 125 3.63 -17.56 21.44
C SER A 125 4.82 -16.65 21.15
N LYS A 126 4.70 -15.37 21.49
CA LYS A 126 5.76 -14.36 21.31
C LYS A 126 6.72 -14.34 22.50
N SER A 127 8.02 -14.27 22.23
CA SER A 127 9.02 -13.93 23.23
C SER A 127 8.85 -12.48 23.69
N VAL A 128 9.39 -12.15 24.88
CA VAL A 128 9.39 -10.77 25.38
C VAL A 128 10.18 -9.84 24.45
N ASP A 129 11.29 -10.34 23.90
CA ASP A 129 12.13 -9.57 22.98
C ASP A 129 11.39 -9.27 21.67
N TYR A 130 10.63 -10.23 21.14
CA TYR A 130 9.78 -10.01 19.97
C TYR A 130 8.67 -9.00 20.24
N LEU A 131 8.01 -9.07 21.40
CA LEU A 131 6.99 -8.09 21.79
C LEU A 131 7.56 -6.67 21.89
N ASN A 132 8.76 -6.50 22.43
CA ASN A 132 9.45 -5.21 22.53
C ASN A 132 9.82 -4.67 21.15
N PHE A 133 10.30 -5.54 20.26
CA PHE A 133 10.60 -5.19 18.87
C PHE A 133 9.34 -4.76 18.10
N GLU A 134 8.27 -5.55 18.17
CA GLU A 134 6.97 -5.23 17.55
C GLU A 134 6.45 -3.87 18.05
N SER A 135 6.52 -3.63 19.36
CA SER A 135 6.08 -2.37 19.97
C SER A 135 6.88 -1.17 19.46
N SER A 136 8.19 -1.32 19.27
CA SER A 136 9.06 -0.25 18.74
C SER A 136 8.70 0.09 17.29
N ILE A 137 8.49 -0.93 16.44
CA ILE A 137 8.06 -0.73 15.05
C ILE A 137 6.71 -0.01 15.00
N ILE A 138 5.73 -0.45 15.80
CA ILE A 138 4.39 0.15 15.82
C ILE A 138 4.46 1.60 16.31
N ALA A 139 5.30 1.90 17.30
CA ALA A 139 5.49 3.27 17.78
C ALA A 139 6.04 4.19 16.67
N ASP A 140 7.06 3.76 15.95
CA ASP A 140 7.64 4.53 14.84
C ASP A 140 6.67 4.73 13.68
N MET A 141 5.88 3.70 13.32
CA MET A 141 4.82 3.84 12.30
C MET A 141 3.79 4.92 12.68
N ASN A 142 3.57 5.16 13.97
CA ASN A 142 2.57 6.11 14.46
C ASN A 142 3.10 7.54 14.67
N LEU A 143 4.40 7.72 14.92
CA LEU A 143 5.00 9.04 15.19
C LEU A 143 5.02 9.94 13.95
N ASP A 144 5.10 9.36 12.75
CA ASP A 144 5.53 10.11 11.57
C ASP A 144 4.38 10.48 10.58
N VAL A 145 3.19 9.85 10.67
CA VAL A 145 2.08 9.95 9.69
C VAL A 145 1.24 11.23 9.82
N GLY A 146 1.24 11.91 10.97
CA GLY A 146 0.32 13.03 11.24
C GLY A 146 0.96 14.42 11.40
N SER A 147 2.28 14.54 11.38
CA SER A 147 2.93 15.82 11.67
C SER A 147 2.88 16.78 10.46
N LYS A 148 2.38 18.00 10.66
CA LYS A 148 2.46 19.11 9.68
C LYS A 148 3.90 19.43 9.28
N ASN A 149 4.86 19.10 10.14
CA ASN A 149 6.31 19.27 9.91
C ASN A 149 7.01 17.97 9.49
N SER A 150 6.26 16.91 9.18
CA SER A 150 6.86 15.63 8.80
C SER A 150 7.65 15.76 7.50
N THR A 151 8.93 15.42 7.56
CA THR A 151 9.80 15.27 6.39
C THR A 151 10.29 13.83 6.35
N TRP A 152 9.41 12.93 5.91
CA TRP A 152 9.63 11.48 5.87
C TRP A 152 10.92 11.02 5.18
N GLY A 153 11.48 11.89 4.33
CA GLY A 153 12.60 11.59 3.45
C GLY A 153 12.16 10.69 2.29
N GLU A 154 13.02 10.60 1.29
CA GLU A 154 12.83 9.63 0.21
C GLU A 154 13.20 8.26 0.75
N GLU A 155 12.33 7.27 0.58
CA GLU A 155 12.65 5.89 0.92
C GLU A 155 13.47 5.22 -0.19
N PHE A 156 14.43 4.40 0.22
CA PHE A 156 15.28 3.64 -0.69
C PHE A 156 15.76 2.36 0.00
N ILE A 157 16.24 1.40 -0.80
CA ILE A 157 16.96 0.25 -0.24
C ILE A 157 18.43 0.63 -0.12
N ASN A 158 18.98 0.56 1.10
CA ASN A 158 20.36 0.96 1.35
C ASN A 158 21.35 -0.16 0.99
N LYS A 159 22.64 0.07 1.27
CA LYS A 159 23.73 -0.90 1.00
C LYS A 159 23.64 -2.18 1.85
N ASP A 160 22.91 -2.13 2.94
CA ASP A 160 22.70 -3.22 3.88
C ASP A 160 21.37 -3.96 3.57
N GLU A 161 20.79 -3.70 2.38
CA GLU A 161 19.58 -4.33 1.86
C GLU A 161 18.33 -4.18 2.74
N ILE A 162 18.26 -3.08 3.50
CA ILE A 162 17.05 -2.70 4.25
C ILE A 162 16.34 -1.51 3.62
N LEU A 163 15.04 -1.38 3.88
CA LEU A 163 14.28 -0.18 3.59
C LEU A 163 14.73 0.94 4.55
N ASP A 164 15.28 1.99 3.97
CA ASP A 164 15.86 3.13 4.64
C ASP A 164 15.25 4.43 4.12
N THR A 165 15.66 5.57 4.68
CA THR A 165 15.19 6.90 4.26
C THR A 165 16.30 7.94 4.28
N SER A 166 16.15 8.99 3.47
CA SER A 166 17.05 10.14 3.47
C SER A 166 16.89 11.04 4.71
N ASN A 167 15.84 10.84 5.53
CA ASN A 167 15.72 11.53 6.81
C ASN A 167 16.72 10.95 7.82
N LYS A 168 17.65 11.79 8.30
CA LYS A 168 18.74 11.38 9.20
C LYS A 168 18.26 10.76 10.52
N GLU A 169 17.25 11.34 11.16
CA GLU A 169 16.76 10.85 12.46
C GLU A 169 16.08 9.50 12.30
N ARG A 170 15.28 9.35 11.25
CA ARG A 170 14.59 8.09 10.94
C ARG A 170 15.59 7.02 10.48
N HIS A 171 16.56 7.36 9.64
CA HIS A 171 17.67 6.46 9.26
C HIS A 171 18.31 5.78 10.48
N LEU A 172 18.70 6.56 11.50
CA LEU A 172 19.32 6.01 12.71
C LEU A 172 18.42 5.01 13.45
N ARG A 173 17.10 5.25 13.49
CA ARG A 173 16.13 4.30 14.06
C ARG A 173 16.02 3.03 13.22
N LEU A 174 15.93 3.17 11.89
CA LEU A 174 15.80 2.03 10.97
C LEU A 174 17.04 1.13 10.99
N ILE A 175 18.24 1.71 11.09
CA ILE A 175 19.48 0.93 11.28
C ILE A 175 19.45 0.16 12.61
N GLY A 176 18.93 0.76 13.69
CA GLY A 176 18.75 0.05 14.96
C GLY A 176 17.85 -1.18 14.85
N TYR A 177 16.85 -1.17 13.96
CA TYR A 177 16.01 -2.35 13.73
C TYR A 177 16.73 -3.50 13.05
N LEU A 178 17.77 -3.24 12.25
CA LEU A 178 18.54 -4.30 11.58
C LEU A 178 19.21 -5.25 12.58
N GLU A 179 19.81 -4.73 13.64
CA GLU A 179 20.46 -5.59 14.65
C GLU A 179 19.44 -6.45 15.41
N HIS A 180 18.27 -5.88 15.69
CA HIS A 180 17.18 -6.57 16.39
C HIS A 180 16.52 -7.64 15.51
N THR A 181 16.26 -7.36 14.23
CA THR A 181 15.68 -8.35 13.30
C THR A 181 16.60 -9.52 13.06
N LEU A 182 17.92 -9.30 12.98
CA LEU A 182 18.89 -10.39 12.84
C LEU A 182 18.89 -11.32 14.05
N THR A 183 18.77 -10.77 15.26
CA THR A 183 18.68 -11.55 16.50
C THR A 183 17.37 -12.36 16.57
N LEU A 184 16.26 -11.79 16.08
CA LEU A 184 14.93 -12.40 16.11
C LEU A 184 14.57 -13.16 14.83
N LYS A 185 15.53 -13.41 13.91
CA LYS A 185 15.27 -13.90 12.55
C LYS A 185 14.44 -15.18 12.52
N ASP A 186 14.77 -16.17 13.34
CA ASP A 186 14.06 -17.45 13.36
C ASP A 186 12.64 -17.32 13.94
N GLU A 187 12.47 -16.45 14.92
CA GLU A 187 11.17 -16.15 15.51
C GLU A 187 10.28 -15.40 14.50
N ILE A 188 10.81 -14.37 13.82
CA ILE A 188 10.14 -13.67 12.72
C ILE A 188 9.68 -14.66 11.64
N LYS A 189 10.57 -15.56 11.19
CA LYS A 189 10.24 -16.61 10.21
C LYS A 189 9.09 -17.49 10.66
N SER A 190 9.09 -17.89 11.92
CA SER A 190 8.04 -18.75 12.45
C SER A 190 6.66 -18.07 12.38
N PHE A 191 6.58 -16.76 12.66
CA PHE A 191 5.33 -16.00 12.67
C PHE A 191 4.68 -15.82 11.28
N LEU A 192 5.41 -16.05 10.19
CA LEU A 192 4.83 -16.13 8.84
C LEU A 192 3.76 -17.25 8.73
N HIS A 193 3.79 -18.23 9.64
CA HIS A 193 2.85 -19.35 9.69
C HIS A 193 1.82 -19.27 10.84
N SER A 194 1.74 -18.13 11.52
CA SER A 194 0.78 -17.91 12.62
C SER A 194 -0.66 -17.97 12.10
N CYS A 195 -1.58 -18.46 12.93
CA CYS A 195 -3.01 -18.34 12.67
C CYS A 195 -3.51 -16.90 12.77
N ASP A 196 -2.82 -16.04 13.52
CA ASP A 196 -3.18 -14.63 13.65
C ASP A 196 -2.65 -13.83 12.44
N PRO A 197 -3.52 -13.20 11.63
CA PRO A 197 -3.07 -12.33 10.53
C PRO A 197 -2.25 -11.12 11.00
N ILE A 198 -2.42 -10.66 12.25
CA ILE A 198 -1.63 -9.58 12.83
C ILE A 198 -0.17 -10.02 12.97
N ASP A 199 0.07 -11.22 13.46
CA ASP A 199 1.42 -11.80 13.59
C ASP A 199 2.07 -11.96 12.22
N ARG A 200 1.35 -12.54 11.25
CA ARG A 200 1.86 -12.71 9.88
C ARG A 200 2.22 -11.36 9.26
N ARG A 201 1.35 -10.36 9.43
CA ARG A 201 1.58 -9.00 8.94
C ARG A 201 2.85 -8.40 9.55
N ASN A 202 3.01 -8.48 10.86
CA ASN A 202 4.17 -7.91 11.57
C ASN A 202 5.47 -8.62 11.19
N ALA A 203 5.42 -9.95 11.07
CA ALA A 203 6.55 -10.74 10.59
C ALA A 203 6.98 -10.29 9.19
N ILE A 204 6.03 -10.17 8.25
CA ILE A 204 6.31 -9.65 6.90
C ILE A 204 6.85 -8.21 6.94
N TYR A 205 6.31 -7.35 7.80
CA TYR A 205 6.82 -5.98 7.93
C TYR A 205 8.28 -5.94 8.41
N ALA A 206 8.68 -6.84 9.32
CA ALA A 206 10.05 -6.92 9.81
C ALA A 206 11.09 -7.22 8.72
N TYR A 207 10.68 -7.84 7.59
CA TYR A 207 11.55 -8.05 6.43
C TYR A 207 12.02 -6.76 5.76
N ASN A 208 11.39 -5.61 6.04
CA ASN A 208 11.95 -4.32 5.64
C ASN A 208 13.32 -4.06 6.26
N PHE A 209 13.65 -4.70 7.39
CA PHE A 209 14.88 -4.44 8.15
C PHE A 209 15.75 -5.68 8.32
N LEU A 210 15.49 -6.78 7.61
CA LEU A 210 16.25 -8.03 7.81
C LEU A 210 17.63 -8.02 7.14
N GLY A 211 17.84 -7.16 6.14
CA GLY A 211 19.08 -7.07 5.37
C GLY A 211 19.28 -8.22 4.39
N ASP A 212 18.18 -8.76 3.87
CA ASP A 212 18.17 -9.80 2.84
C ASP A 212 17.04 -9.51 1.84
N ALA A 213 17.38 -8.78 0.78
CA ALA A 213 16.40 -8.34 -0.21
C ALA A 213 15.73 -9.52 -0.93
N HIS A 214 16.48 -10.59 -1.18
CA HIS A 214 15.97 -11.78 -1.85
C HIS A 214 14.94 -12.50 -0.96
N GLU A 215 15.26 -12.72 0.32
CA GLU A 215 14.35 -13.35 1.27
C GLU A 215 13.07 -12.50 1.44
N ALA A 216 13.20 -11.17 1.53
CA ALA A 216 12.07 -10.25 1.58
C ALA A 216 11.14 -10.37 0.36
N ILE A 217 11.71 -10.50 -0.85
CA ILE A 217 10.92 -10.72 -2.08
C ILE A 217 10.18 -12.06 -2.03
N VAL A 218 10.86 -13.15 -1.66
CA VAL A 218 10.23 -14.49 -1.58
C VAL A 218 9.06 -14.51 -0.59
N VAL A 219 9.26 -13.91 0.59
CA VAL A 219 8.21 -13.78 1.60
C VAL A 219 7.05 -12.92 1.10
N ALA A 220 7.35 -11.79 0.45
CA ALA A 220 6.33 -10.95 -0.15
C ALA A 220 5.52 -11.70 -1.22
N LEU A 221 6.16 -12.43 -2.13
CA LEU A 221 5.51 -13.20 -3.19
C LEU A 221 4.59 -14.29 -2.65
N THR A 222 4.89 -14.85 -1.48
CA THR A 222 4.02 -15.81 -0.82
C THR A 222 2.83 -15.09 -0.19
N GLY A 223 3.08 -13.99 0.54
CA GLY A 223 2.03 -13.28 1.28
C GLY A 223 1.04 -12.48 0.43
N ILE A 224 1.33 -12.14 -0.84
CA ILE A 224 0.34 -11.51 -1.72
C ILE A 224 -0.89 -12.40 -2.00
N TYR A 225 -0.80 -13.70 -1.70
CA TYR A 225 -1.89 -14.66 -1.81
C TYR A 225 -2.54 -15.00 -0.47
N ASP A 226 -2.15 -14.34 0.62
CA ASP A 226 -2.79 -14.53 1.93
C ASP A 226 -4.28 -14.23 1.85
N GLU A 227 -5.09 -14.90 2.65
CA GLU A 227 -6.53 -14.68 2.71
C GLU A 227 -6.88 -13.35 3.37
N ASP A 228 -6.04 -12.88 4.29
CA ASP A 228 -6.27 -11.65 5.02
C ASP A 228 -5.73 -10.48 4.20
N ILE A 229 -6.60 -9.48 4.06
CA ILE A 229 -6.27 -8.27 3.32
C ILE A 229 -5.10 -7.52 3.94
N ILE A 230 -4.96 -7.50 5.27
CA ILE A 230 -3.87 -6.77 5.95
C ILE A 230 -2.52 -7.41 5.65
N VAL A 231 -2.48 -8.74 5.55
CA VAL A 231 -1.27 -9.49 5.21
C VAL A 231 -0.91 -9.26 3.74
N ARG A 232 -1.88 -9.38 2.82
CA ARG A 232 -1.65 -9.07 1.40
C ARG A 232 -1.13 -7.65 1.20
N ASN A 233 -1.68 -6.68 1.91
CA ASN A 233 -1.29 -5.28 1.75
C ASN A 233 0.16 -5.03 2.19
N VAL A 234 0.59 -5.60 3.32
CA VAL A 234 1.98 -5.46 3.77
C VAL A 234 2.95 -6.21 2.85
N SER A 235 2.57 -7.38 2.32
CA SER A 235 3.36 -8.10 1.32
C SER A 235 3.50 -7.32 0.02
N LEU A 236 2.42 -6.71 -0.47
CA LEU A 236 2.46 -5.87 -1.66
C LEU A 236 3.33 -4.62 -1.45
N ARG A 237 3.29 -4.03 -0.25
CA ARG A 237 4.17 -2.92 0.11
C ARG A 237 5.64 -3.36 0.10
N LEU A 238 5.96 -4.49 0.74
CA LEU A 238 7.30 -5.04 0.77
C LEU A 238 7.81 -5.32 -0.66
N LEU A 239 7.01 -5.99 -1.49
CA LEU A 239 7.35 -6.27 -2.89
C LEU A 239 7.59 -4.98 -3.69
N SER A 240 6.77 -3.95 -3.48
CA SER A 240 6.92 -2.65 -4.14
C SER A 240 8.19 -1.92 -3.69
N SER A 241 8.56 -1.99 -2.40
CA SER A 241 9.79 -1.39 -1.86
C SER A 241 11.04 -2.03 -2.45
N PHE A 242 11.05 -3.36 -2.55
CA PHE A 242 12.17 -4.16 -3.04
C PHE A 242 12.10 -4.43 -4.55
N ALA A 243 11.26 -3.69 -5.30
CA ALA A 243 10.97 -4.02 -6.69
C ALA A 243 12.22 -4.01 -7.60
N ALA A 244 13.19 -3.14 -7.29
CA ALA A 244 14.47 -3.07 -7.98
C ALA A 244 15.35 -4.33 -7.80
N TYR A 245 15.09 -5.14 -6.78
CA TYR A 245 15.86 -6.33 -6.43
C TYR A 245 15.21 -7.62 -6.93
N ILE A 246 14.00 -7.56 -7.50
CA ILE A 246 13.27 -8.72 -8.00
C ILE A 246 14.09 -9.49 -9.05
N PRO A 247 14.47 -10.76 -8.81
CA PRO A 247 15.21 -11.54 -9.80
C PRO A 247 14.41 -11.72 -11.09
N ASP A 248 15.11 -11.81 -12.23
CA ASP A 248 14.49 -11.84 -13.55
C ASP A 248 13.56 -13.05 -13.72
N GLU A 249 13.87 -14.18 -13.08
CA GLU A 249 13.03 -15.38 -13.10
C GLU A 249 11.63 -15.15 -12.50
N TYR A 250 11.46 -14.17 -11.60
CA TYR A 250 10.17 -13.85 -11.00
C TYR A 250 9.38 -12.77 -11.75
N SER A 251 10.01 -12.07 -12.70
CA SER A 251 9.42 -10.90 -13.36
C SER A 251 8.08 -11.19 -14.03
N SER A 252 7.99 -12.27 -14.80
CA SER A 252 6.74 -12.67 -15.47
C SER A 252 5.62 -12.97 -14.49
N THR A 253 5.94 -13.68 -13.40
CA THR A 253 4.99 -14.01 -12.32
C THR A 253 4.49 -12.73 -11.65
N ILE A 254 5.38 -11.80 -11.36
CA ILE A 254 5.06 -10.55 -10.67
C ILE A 254 4.24 -9.61 -11.54
N ILE A 255 4.56 -9.49 -12.82
CA ILE A 255 3.76 -8.71 -13.77
C ILE A 255 2.35 -9.30 -13.87
N ASN A 256 2.22 -10.62 -14.03
CA ASN A 256 0.93 -11.29 -14.10
C ASN A 256 0.11 -11.12 -12.81
N ASN A 257 0.75 -11.23 -11.65
CA ASN A 257 0.10 -11.00 -10.36
C ASN A 257 -0.33 -9.55 -10.19
N SER A 258 0.53 -8.60 -10.57
CA SER A 258 0.22 -7.17 -10.54
C SER A 258 -1.02 -6.87 -11.40
N CYS A 259 -1.12 -7.47 -12.59
CA CYS A 259 -2.32 -7.36 -13.41
C CYS A 259 -3.58 -7.93 -12.75
N LYS A 260 -3.47 -9.08 -12.09
CA LYS A 260 -4.60 -9.69 -11.36
C LYS A 260 -5.05 -8.78 -10.22
N ILE A 261 -4.13 -8.23 -9.43
CA ILE A 261 -4.50 -7.38 -8.28
C ILE A 261 -4.99 -5.99 -8.71
N ILE A 262 -4.50 -5.42 -9.82
CA ILE A 262 -5.04 -4.16 -10.39
C ILE A 262 -6.51 -4.32 -10.77
N SER A 263 -6.90 -5.51 -11.22
CA SER A 263 -8.29 -5.82 -11.56
C SER A 263 -9.22 -5.95 -10.36
N LYS A 264 -8.69 -5.96 -9.13
CA LYS A 264 -9.52 -5.92 -7.92
C LYS A 264 -10.02 -4.50 -7.68
N GLU A 265 -11.20 -4.39 -7.08
CA GLU A 265 -11.84 -3.12 -6.71
C GLU A 265 -11.42 -2.68 -5.29
N THR A 266 -10.13 -2.84 -4.99
CA THR A 266 -9.53 -2.32 -3.76
C THR A 266 -8.43 -1.33 -4.06
N PHE A 267 -8.44 -0.21 -3.35
CA PHE A 267 -7.51 0.89 -3.58
C PHE A 267 -6.06 0.42 -3.46
N PHE A 268 -5.77 -0.36 -2.43
CA PHE A 268 -4.41 -0.76 -2.12
C PHE A 268 -3.84 -1.79 -3.07
N GLU A 269 -4.62 -2.80 -3.41
CA GLU A 269 -4.18 -3.78 -4.40
C GLU A 269 -3.97 -3.11 -5.77
N ARG A 270 -4.84 -2.15 -6.13
CA ARG A 270 -4.69 -1.35 -7.37
C ARG A 270 -3.47 -0.44 -7.33
N ASN A 271 -3.30 0.35 -6.27
CA ASN A 271 -2.14 1.23 -6.05
C ASN A 271 -0.84 0.42 -6.11
N LYS A 272 -0.71 -0.62 -5.29
CA LYS A 272 0.53 -1.39 -5.22
C LYS A 272 0.80 -2.18 -6.49
N GLY A 273 -0.22 -2.72 -7.15
CA GLY A 273 -0.05 -3.35 -8.46
C GLY A 273 0.49 -2.38 -9.51
N LEU A 274 -0.06 -1.17 -9.60
CA LEU A 274 0.45 -0.14 -10.51
C LEU A 274 1.88 0.27 -10.15
N MET A 275 2.18 0.44 -8.87
CA MET A 275 3.52 0.78 -8.38
C MET A 275 4.57 -0.29 -8.70
N ILE A 276 4.23 -1.57 -8.54
CA ILE A 276 5.12 -2.68 -8.90
C ILE A 276 5.39 -2.67 -10.41
N LEU A 277 4.36 -2.54 -11.24
CA LEU A 277 4.54 -2.45 -12.69
C LEU A 277 5.39 -1.23 -13.08
N LEU A 278 5.18 -0.09 -12.41
CA LEU A 278 5.95 1.12 -12.66
C LEU A 278 7.43 0.92 -12.33
N SER A 279 7.75 0.30 -11.19
CA SER A 279 9.12 -0.05 -10.84
C SER A 279 9.77 -1.02 -11.84
N MET A 280 8.98 -1.89 -12.47
CA MET A 280 9.46 -2.81 -13.51
C MET A 280 9.82 -2.12 -14.83
N THR A 281 9.34 -0.91 -15.10
CA THR A 281 9.66 -0.17 -16.34
C THR A 281 11.16 0.05 -16.53
N ASN A 282 11.90 0.26 -15.43
CA ASN A 282 13.33 0.54 -15.44
C ASN A 282 14.19 -0.74 -15.46
N LYS A 283 13.68 -1.85 -14.92
CA LYS A 283 14.45 -3.09 -14.74
C LYS A 283 14.20 -4.10 -15.87
N ASN A 284 12.94 -4.31 -16.22
CA ASN A 284 12.50 -5.39 -17.09
C ASN A 284 11.54 -4.88 -18.17
N SER A 285 11.93 -3.79 -18.83
CA SER A 285 11.12 -3.09 -19.85
C SER A 285 10.61 -4.03 -20.94
N ARG A 286 11.46 -4.93 -21.45
CA ARG A 286 11.08 -5.91 -22.47
C ARG A 286 10.00 -6.88 -22.00
N THR A 287 10.09 -7.39 -20.78
CA THR A 287 9.09 -8.30 -20.21
C THR A 287 7.79 -7.55 -19.95
N LEU A 288 7.89 -6.32 -19.43
CA LEU A 288 6.73 -5.46 -19.19
C LEU A 288 6.02 -5.05 -20.49
N SER A 289 6.75 -4.87 -21.59
CA SER A 289 6.15 -4.67 -22.91
C SER A 289 5.30 -5.86 -23.36
N ASN A 290 5.53 -7.08 -22.86
CA ASN A 290 4.69 -8.23 -23.21
C ASN A 290 3.51 -8.46 -22.26
N ILE A 291 3.17 -7.47 -21.43
CA ILE A 291 1.99 -7.51 -20.55
C ILE A 291 0.70 -7.73 -21.36
N ASN A 292 -0.20 -8.56 -20.82
CA ASN A 292 -1.43 -8.94 -21.50
C ASN A 292 -2.32 -7.71 -21.86
N GLN A 293 -2.91 -7.72 -23.06
CA GLN A 293 -3.76 -6.65 -23.57
C GLN A 293 -4.94 -6.29 -22.65
N LYS A 294 -5.56 -7.27 -21.98
CA LYS A 294 -6.64 -7.04 -20.99
C LYS A 294 -6.14 -6.14 -19.85
N CYS A 295 -4.92 -6.38 -19.38
CA CYS A 295 -4.30 -5.58 -18.32
C CYS A 295 -3.94 -4.18 -18.83
N ARG A 296 -3.37 -4.06 -20.04
CA ARG A 296 -3.12 -2.75 -20.69
C ARG A 296 -4.38 -1.91 -20.81
N ASN A 297 -5.47 -2.51 -21.31
CA ASN A 297 -6.75 -1.84 -21.46
C ASN A 297 -7.32 -1.39 -20.11
N LEU A 298 -7.16 -2.20 -19.05
CA LEU A 298 -7.59 -1.82 -17.71
C LEU A 298 -6.77 -0.63 -17.18
N ILE A 299 -5.44 -0.66 -17.32
CA ILE A 299 -4.56 0.46 -16.93
C ILE A 299 -4.93 1.73 -17.69
N LEU A 300 -5.24 1.64 -18.98
CA LEU A 300 -5.71 2.77 -19.79
C LEU A 300 -7.02 3.35 -19.27
N LYS A 301 -8.00 2.50 -18.93
CA LYS A 301 -9.27 2.96 -18.33
C LYS A 301 -9.06 3.63 -16.97
N ILE A 302 -8.18 3.08 -16.13
CA ILE A 302 -7.79 3.69 -14.85
C ILE A 302 -7.15 5.07 -15.07
N ALA A 303 -6.19 5.15 -15.99
CA ALA A 303 -5.50 6.40 -16.33
C ALA A 303 -6.47 7.50 -16.82
N GLY A 304 -7.50 7.12 -17.57
CA GLY A 304 -8.52 8.05 -18.07
C GLY A 304 -9.59 8.45 -17.05
N SER A 305 -9.67 7.78 -15.89
CA SER A 305 -10.74 7.98 -14.90
C SER A 305 -10.27 8.45 -13.53
N SER A 306 -8.98 8.30 -13.21
CA SER A 306 -8.38 8.77 -11.96
C SER A 306 -7.35 9.85 -12.22
N LYS A 307 -7.43 10.93 -11.44
CA LYS A 307 -6.44 12.01 -11.38
C LYS A 307 -5.57 11.94 -10.12
N SER A 308 -5.81 10.98 -9.24
CA SER A 308 -5.08 10.84 -7.99
C SER A 308 -3.59 10.58 -8.25
N GLU A 309 -2.74 11.16 -7.41
CA GLU A 309 -1.30 10.89 -7.41
C GLU A 309 -0.98 9.40 -7.15
N GLN A 310 -1.95 8.66 -6.60
CA GLN A 310 -1.76 7.30 -6.12
C GLN A 310 -2.20 6.23 -7.13
N ILE A 311 -3.13 6.57 -8.01
CA ILE A 311 -3.69 5.64 -8.98
C ILE A 311 -3.53 6.21 -10.39
N GLY A 312 -4.05 7.42 -10.59
CA GLY A 312 -4.04 8.13 -11.86
C GLY A 312 -2.65 8.38 -12.42
N ILE A 313 -1.74 8.98 -11.64
CA ILE A 313 -0.39 9.29 -12.14
C ILE A 313 0.43 8.03 -12.47
N PRO A 314 0.49 6.99 -11.59
CA PRO A 314 1.16 5.74 -11.93
C PRO A 314 0.57 5.07 -13.19
N ALA A 315 -0.77 5.06 -13.32
CA ALA A 315 -1.42 4.49 -14.49
C ALA A 315 -1.10 5.26 -15.78
N ASN A 316 -1.15 6.60 -15.75
CA ASN A 316 -0.77 7.44 -16.89
C ASN A 316 0.69 7.23 -17.30
N THR A 317 1.60 7.13 -16.32
CA THR A 317 3.02 6.88 -16.58
C THR A 317 3.24 5.53 -17.27
N LEU A 318 2.51 4.49 -16.86
CA LEU A 318 2.53 3.18 -17.51
C LEU A 318 1.96 3.24 -18.93
N VAL A 319 0.86 3.97 -19.16
CA VAL A 319 0.29 4.18 -20.50
C VAL A 319 1.32 4.83 -21.43
N ASP A 320 2.03 5.84 -20.97
CA ASP A 320 3.07 6.50 -21.76
C ASP A 320 4.29 5.60 -22.01
N PHE A 321 4.64 4.74 -21.04
CA PHE A 321 5.64 3.69 -21.26
C PHE A 321 5.21 2.73 -22.38
N PHE A 322 3.96 2.24 -22.37
CA PHE A 322 3.47 1.31 -23.40
C PHE A 322 3.41 1.95 -24.78
N LYS A 323 3.06 3.25 -24.89
CA LYS A 323 3.09 3.97 -26.18
C LYS A 323 4.50 4.06 -26.77
N LYS A 324 5.51 4.20 -25.92
CA LYS A 324 6.93 4.27 -26.33
C LYS A 324 7.52 2.89 -26.63
N ASN A 325 6.89 1.81 -26.16
CA ASN A 325 7.37 0.44 -26.27
C ASN A 325 6.21 -0.51 -26.67
N PRO A 326 5.70 -0.39 -27.91
CA PRO A 326 4.46 -1.04 -28.36
C PRO A 326 4.43 -2.56 -28.16
#